data_AF-A0A4Y2BJU2-F1
#
_entry.id   AF-A0A4Y2BJU2-F1
#
_cell.length_a   1.000
_cell.length_b   1.000
_cell.length_c   1.000
_cell.angle_alpha   90.00
_cell.angle_beta   90.00
_cell.angle_gamma   90.00
#
_symmetry.space_group_name_H-M   'P 1'
#
loop_
_entity.id
_entity.type
_entity.pdbx_description
1 polymer ?
#
loop_
_entity_poly.entity_id
_entity_poly.type
_entity_poly.pdbx_seq_one_letter_code
_entity_poly.pdbx_strand_id
1 'polypeptide(L)'
;MNIQTIRQFESGRNPAETWKFWKQDFADFLEASGYATQSEKTKTAVFRHVCGDELKTQYRSLDIKPKAGETELKLEQILDEFDKFFVDYKNEIFASFVFFGNKTKTAREISRILHSSEISPRRLQL
;
A
#
# COMPACT_ATOMS: atom_id res chain seq x y z
N MET A 1 -18.76 -17.78 -22.97
CA MET A 1 -17.64 -17.87 -22.00
C MET A 1 -18.01 -16.98 -20.83
N ASN A 2 -18.32 -17.56 -19.66
CA ASN A 2 -18.68 -16.77 -18.49
C ASN A 2 -17.36 -16.28 -17.87
N ILE A 3 -16.98 -15.04 -18.16
CA ILE A 3 -15.74 -14.47 -17.63
C ILE A 3 -15.92 -14.38 -16.12
N GLN A 4 -15.09 -15.10 -15.36
CA GLN A 4 -15.08 -14.93 -13.91
C GLN A 4 -14.74 -13.47 -13.60
N THR A 5 -15.66 -12.79 -12.91
CA THR A 5 -15.46 -11.42 -12.50
C THR A 5 -14.45 -11.37 -11.36
N ILE A 6 -13.31 -10.73 -11.59
CA ILE A 6 -12.39 -10.34 -10.51
C ILE A 6 -13.07 -9.28 -9.63
N ARG A 7 -12.82 -9.33 -8.32
CA ARG A 7 -13.27 -8.26 -7.41
C ARG A 7 -12.51 -6.97 -7.72
N GLN A 8 -13.19 -5.85 -7.61
CA GLN A 8 -12.52 -4.55 -7.71
C GLN A 8 -11.54 -4.37 -6.56
N PHE A 9 -10.51 -3.57 -6.77
CA PHE A 9 -9.56 -3.27 -5.71
C PHE A 9 -10.19 -2.37 -4.65
N GLU A 10 -10.01 -2.75 -3.39
CA GLU A 10 -10.39 -1.97 -2.22
C GLU A 10 -9.26 -2.05 -1.20
N SER A 11 -8.59 -0.94 -0.94
CA SER A 11 -7.36 -0.90 -0.13
C SER A 11 -7.53 -1.47 1.29
N GLY A 12 -8.68 -1.26 1.90
CA GLY A 12 -9.01 -1.80 3.22
C GLY A 12 -8.03 -1.34 4.31
N ARG A 13 -7.69 -2.23 5.26
CA ARG A 13 -6.78 -1.90 6.38
C ARG A 13 -5.30 -2.08 6.05
N ASN A 14 -4.97 -2.85 5.02
CA ASN A 14 -3.58 -3.13 4.63
C ASN A 14 -3.42 -2.99 3.11
N PRO A 15 -3.34 -1.76 2.59
CA PRO A 15 -3.39 -1.51 1.14
C PRO A 15 -2.29 -2.20 0.35
N ALA A 16 -1.09 -2.33 0.92
CA ALA A 16 0.03 -3.00 0.28
C ALA A 16 -0.15 -4.51 0.13
N GLU A 17 -0.74 -5.16 1.14
CA GLU A 17 -1.05 -6.58 1.07
C GLU A 17 -2.25 -6.85 0.16
N THR A 18 -3.30 -6.04 0.27
CA THR A 18 -4.43 -6.08 -0.64
C THR A 18 -3.97 -5.93 -2.10
N TRP A 19 -3.07 -4.99 -2.38
CA TRP A 19 -2.53 -4.77 -3.72
C TRP A 19 -1.81 -6.00 -4.25
N LYS A 20 -0.97 -6.63 -3.41
CA LYS A 20 -0.26 -7.84 -3.79
C LYS A 20 -1.21 -8.96 -4.20
N PHE A 21 -2.26 -9.22 -3.41
CA PHE A 21 -3.25 -10.25 -3.73
C PHE A 21 -4.07 -9.90 -4.96
N TRP A 22 -4.54 -8.66 -5.06
CA TRP A 22 -5.32 -8.21 -6.20
C TRP A 22 -4.52 -8.26 -7.52
N LYS A 23 -3.24 -7.88 -7.50
CA LYS A 23 -2.34 -7.98 -8.66
C LYS A 23 -2.17 -9.43 -9.13
N GLN A 24 -2.08 -10.37 -8.20
CA GLN A 24 -2.02 -11.80 -8.51
C GLN A 24 -3.34 -12.28 -9.14
N ASP A 25 -4.47 -11.96 -8.52
CA ASP A 25 -5.81 -12.29 -9.06
C ASP A 25 -6.01 -11.70 -10.46
N PHE A 26 -5.48 -10.50 -10.71
CA PHE A 26 -5.53 -9.84 -12.01
C PHE A 26 -4.67 -10.56 -13.06
N ALA A 27 -3.49 -11.05 -12.69
CA ALA A 27 -2.67 -11.85 -13.59
C ALA A 27 -3.36 -13.18 -13.96
N ASP A 28 -3.89 -13.89 -12.97
CA ASP A 28 -4.65 -15.13 -13.19
C ASP A 28 -5.90 -14.88 -14.03
N PHE A 29 -6.58 -13.74 -13.82
CA PHE A 29 -7.70 -13.30 -14.63
C PHE A 29 -7.29 -13.09 -16.09
N LEU A 30 -6.19 -12.38 -16.37
CA LEU A 30 -5.72 -12.16 -17.74
C LEU A 30 -5.40 -13.48 -18.46
N GLU A 31 -4.79 -14.43 -17.75
CA GLU A 31 -4.45 -15.75 -18.29
C GLU A 31 -5.73 -16.56 -18.60
N ALA A 32 -6.61 -16.71 -17.62
CA ALA A 32 -7.83 -17.51 -17.74
C ALA A 32 -8.84 -16.96 -18.76
N SER A 33 -8.83 -15.64 -18.98
CA SER A 33 -9.70 -14.97 -19.96
C SER A 33 -9.07 -14.87 -21.37
N GLY A 34 -7.81 -15.28 -21.54
CA GLY A 34 -7.09 -15.19 -22.80
C GLY A 34 -6.63 -13.77 -23.18
N TYR A 35 -6.66 -12.81 -22.24
CA TYR A 35 -6.12 -11.47 -22.44
C TYR A 35 -4.59 -11.41 -22.31
N ALA A 36 -3.95 -12.42 -21.72
CA ALA A 36 -2.49 -12.48 -21.55
C ALA A 36 -1.72 -12.42 -22.89
N THR A 37 -2.29 -12.95 -23.98
CA THR A 37 -1.67 -12.95 -25.32
C THR A 37 -2.10 -11.77 -26.20
N GLN A 38 -2.98 -10.88 -25.68
CA GLN A 38 -3.47 -9.71 -26.42
C GLN A 38 -2.47 -8.57 -26.41
N SER A 39 -2.75 -7.51 -27.17
CA SER A 39 -1.91 -6.31 -27.21
C SER A 39 -1.85 -5.59 -25.86
N GLU A 40 -0.74 -4.88 -25.60
CA GLU A 40 -0.55 -4.09 -24.37
C GLU A 40 -1.66 -3.05 -24.17
N LYS A 41 -2.14 -2.44 -25.25
CA LYS A 41 -3.30 -1.56 -25.26
C LYS A 41 -4.56 -2.25 -24.71
N THR A 42 -4.79 -3.50 -25.10
CA THR A 42 -5.95 -4.29 -24.65
C THR A 42 -5.81 -4.64 -23.17
N LYS A 43 -4.65 -5.16 -22.76
CA LYS A 43 -4.38 -5.49 -21.35
C LYS A 43 -4.54 -4.27 -20.44
N THR A 44 -4.04 -3.12 -20.88
CA THR A 44 -4.18 -1.83 -20.16
C THR A 44 -5.63 -1.38 -20.08
N ALA A 45 -6.41 -1.55 -21.15
CA ALA A 45 -7.84 -1.23 -21.14
C ALA A 45 -8.61 -2.14 -20.18
N VAL A 46 -8.28 -3.44 -20.17
CA VAL A 46 -8.85 -4.43 -19.25
C VAL A 46 -8.53 -4.06 -17.81
N PHE A 47 -7.27 -3.75 -17.49
CA PHE A 47 -6.87 -3.26 -16.17
C PHE A 47 -7.75 -2.08 -15.71
N ARG A 48 -7.86 -1.03 -16.53
CA ARG A 48 -8.70 0.15 -16.20
C ARG A 48 -10.18 -0.16 -16.04
N HIS A 49 -10.68 -1.21 -16.68
CA HIS A 49 -12.07 -1.63 -16.56
C HIS A 49 -12.33 -2.33 -15.23
N VAL A 50 -11.42 -3.22 -14.81
CA VAL A 50 -11.64 -4.11 -13.67
C VAL A 50 -11.05 -3.60 -12.34
N CYS A 51 -10.12 -2.65 -12.37
CA CYS A 51 -9.39 -2.20 -11.19
C CYS A 51 -10.22 -1.44 -10.15
N GLY A 52 -11.41 -0.96 -10.51
CA GLY A 52 -12.27 -0.18 -9.61
C GLY A 52 -11.89 1.29 -9.54
N ASP A 53 -12.73 2.09 -8.87
CA ASP A 53 -12.62 3.55 -8.92
C ASP A 53 -11.47 4.12 -8.08
N GLU A 54 -11.06 3.41 -7.02
CA GLU A 54 -9.91 3.76 -6.20
C GLU A 54 -8.63 3.76 -7.05
N LEU A 55 -8.30 2.64 -7.70
CA LEU A 55 -7.11 2.55 -8.55
C LEU A 55 -7.20 3.46 -9.77
N LYS A 56 -8.39 3.69 -10.36
CA LYS A 56 -8.53 4.69 -11.44
C LYS A 56 -8.18 6.10 -10.98
N THR A 57 -8.55 6.46 -9.75
CA THR A 57 -8.24 7.78 -9.19
C THR A 57 -6.73 7.91 -8.98
N GLN A 58 -6.10 6.90 -8.37
CA GLN A 58 -4.65 6.88 -8.18
C GLN A 58 -3.88 6.89 -9.52
N TYR A 59 -4.34 6.11 -10.50
CA TYR A 59 -3.75 6.08 -11.85
C TYR A 59 -3.71 7.48 -12.49
N ARG A 60 -4.78 8.25 -12.35
CA ARG A 60 -4.84 9.64 -12.84
C ARG A 60 -3.88 10.56 -12.09
N SER A 61 -3.69 10.33 -10.80
CA SER A 61 -2.77 11.11 -9.95
C SER A 61 -1.30 10.80 -10.19
N LEU A 62 -0.96 9.56 -10.56
CA LEU A 62 0.43 9.13 -10.78
C LEU A 62 1.03 9.66 -12.10
N ASP A 63 0.22 10.21 -13.02
CA ASP A 63 0.66 10.75 -14.33
C ASP A 63 1.67 9.83 -15.05
N ILE A 64 1.37 8.53 -15.10
CA ILE A 64 2.30 7.50 -15.58
C ILE A 64 2.59 7.68 -17.08
N LYS A 65 3.87 7.82 -17.42
CA LYS A 65 4.34 8.01 -18.80
C LYS A 65 5.12 6.79 -19.30
N PRO A 66 5.13 6.54 -20.62
CA PRO A 66 6.02 5.54 -21.22
C PRO A 66 7.48 5.78 -20.81
N LYS A 67 8.26 4.69 -20.71
CA LYS A 67 9.69 4.80 -20.40
C LYS A 67 10.41 5.42 -21.61
N ALA A 68 11.56 6.04 -21.38
CA ALA A 68 12.35 6.66 -22.44
C ALA A 68 12.65 5.65 -23.56
N GLY A 69 12.29 5.98 -24.80
CA GLY A 69 12.45 5.12 -25.97
C GLY A 69 11.26 4.21 -26.27
N GLU A 70 10.20 4.22 -25.44
CA GLU A 70 8.96 3.49 -25.70
C GLU A 70 7.87 4.42 -26.24
N THR A 71 7.16 3.96 -27.26
CA THR A 71 6.06 4.70 -27.90
C THR A 71 4.71 4.44 -27.24
N GLU A 72 4.60 3.38 -26.43
CA GLU A 72 3.38 2.98 -25.75
C GLU A 72 3.63 2.69 -24.27
N LEU A 73 2.61 2.96 -23.45
CA LEU A 73 2.60 2.61 -22.03
C LEU A 73 2.23 1.13 -21.92
N LYS A 74 3.14 0.33 -21.36
CA LYS A 74 2.94 -1.11 -21.14
C LYS A 74 2.22 -1.35 -19.82
N LEU A 75 1.46 -2.44 -19.74
CA LEU A 75 0.76 -2.79 -18.51
C LEU A 75 1.74 -2.98 -17.34
N GLU A 76 2.88 -3.62 -17.60
CA GLU A 76 3.92 -3.85 -16.59
C GLU A 76 4.40 -2.54 -15.94
N GLN A 77 4.59 -1.47 -16.73
CA GLN A 77 5.01 -0.18 -16.20
C GLN A 77 3.98 0.44 -15.27
N ILE A 78 2.69 0.24 -15.56
CA ILE A 78 1.59 0.69 -14.71
C ILE A 78 1.63 -0.07 -13.40
N LEU A 79 1.74 -1.41 -13.47
CA LEU A 79 1.79 -2.26 -12.29
C LEU A 79 3.04 -2.00 -11.42
N ASP A 80 4.18 -1.69 -12.03
CA ASP A 80 5.41 -1.30 -11.33
C ASP A 80 5.23 0.01 -10.55
N GLU A 81 4.52 0.98 -11.12
CA GLU A 81 4.31 2.27 -10.45
C GLU A 81 3.34 2.12 -9.27
N PHE A 82 2.33 1.25 -9.40
CA PHE A 82 1.48 0.87 -8.28
C PHE A 82 2.26 0.09 -7.21
N ASP A 83 3.17 -0.81 -7.59
CA ASP A 83 4.03 -1.50 -6.63
C ASP A 83 4.81 -0.49 -5.77
N LYS A 84 5.42 0.53 -6.39
CA LYS A 84 6.12 1.60 -5.65
C LYS A 84 5.18 2.37 -4.74
N PHE A 85 4.05 2.82 -5.27
CA PHE A 85 3.05 3.58 -4.50
C PHE A 85 2.62 2.84 -3.22
N PHE A 86 2.31 1.55 -3.33
CA PHE A 86 1.88 0.74 -2.19
C PHE A 86 3.02 0.32 -1.26
N VAL A 87 4.25 0.15 -1.78
CA VAL A 87 5.44 -0.06 -0.95
C VAL A 87 5.74 1.18 -0.10
N ASP A 88 5.70 2.37 -0.70
CA ASP A 88 5.92 3.63 0.01
C ASP A 88 4.85 3.86 1.07
N TYR A 89 3.59 3.54 0.76
CA TYR A 89 2.49 3.59 1.73
C TYR A 89 2.76 2.71 2.96
N LYS A 90 3.24 1.48 2.77
CA LYS A 90 3.61 0.57 3.87
C LYS A 90 4.76 1.15 4.70
N ASN A 91 5.74 1.75 4.05
CA ASN A 91 6.90 2.34 4.71
C ASN A 91 6.50 3.57 5.55
N GLU A 92 5.61 4.43 5.04
CA GLU A 92 5.09 5.60 5.77
C GLU A 92 4.29 5.21 7.01
N ILE A 93 3.37 4.24 6.89
CA ILE A 93 2.62 3.72 8.05
C ILE A 93 3.55 3.11 9.07
N PHE A 94 4.55 2.32 8.64
CA PHE A 94 5.51 1.72 9.56
C PHE A 94 6.36 2.78 10.27
N ALA A 95 6.87 3.78 9.53
CA ALA A 95 7.63 4.89 10.09
C ALA A 95 6.81 5.68 11.11
N SER A 96 5.54 5.97 10.79
CA SER A 96 4.59 6.62 11.69
C SER A 96 4.38 5.79 12.95
N PHE A 97 4.11 4.49 12.81
CA PHE A 97 3.93 3.58 13.95
C PHE A 97 5.15 3.51 14.86
N VAL A 98 6.36 3.38 14.30
CA VAL A 98 7.63 3.40 15.07
C VAL A 98 7.82 4.73 15.79
N PHE A 99 7.56 5.85 15.11
CA PHE A 99 7.71 7.18 15.68
C PHE A 99 6.75 7.43 16.85
N PHE A 100 5.45 7.12 16.67
CA PHE A 100 4.46 7.23 17.74
C PHE A 100 4.71 6.23 18.88
N GLY A 101 5.11 5.00 18.54
CA GLY A 101 5.49 3.98 19.51
C GLY A 101 6.66 4.43 20.38
N ASN A 102 7.70 5.02 19.80
CA ASN A 102 8.85 5.53 20.53
C ASN A 102 8.48 6.68 21.47
N LYS A 103 7.64 7.64 21.03
CA LYS A 103 7.13 8.71 21.92
C LYS A 103 6.38 8.17 23.14
N THR A 104 5.54 7.14 22.96
CA THR A 104 4.79 6.54 24.08
C THR A 104 5.69 5.79 25.06
N LYS A 105 6.77 5.15 24.59
CA LYS A 105 7.76 4.50 25.47
C LYS A 105 8.52 5.53 26.30
N THR A 106 9.03 6.60 25.68
CA THR A 106 9.73 7.69 26.38
C THR A 106 8.85 8.35 27.44
N ALA A 107 7.57 8.63 27.13
CA ALA A 107 6.64 9.20 28.10
C ALA A 107 6.35 8.26 29.29
N ARG A 108 6.19 6.96 29.03
CA ARG A 108 5.99 5.95 30.10
C ARG A 108 7.22 5.80 30.99
N GLU A 109 8.41 5.90 30.43
CA GLU A 109 9.67 5.79 31.16
C GLU A 109 9.90 6.98 32.09
N ILE A 110 9.67 8.21 31.59
CA ILE A 110 9.69 9.43 32.40
C ILE A 110 8.65 9.36 33.52
N SER A 111 7.42 8.95 33.20
CA SER A 111 6.37 8.80 34.21
C SER A 111 6.76 7.77 35.28
N ARG A 112 7.32 6.61 34.88
CA ARG A 112 7.80 5.59 35.83
C ARG A 112 8.90 6.14 36.75
N ILE A 113 9.85 6.89 36.21
CA ILE A 113 10.94 7.50 36.99
C ILE A 113 10.38 8.52 37.98
N LEU A 114 9.48 9.40 37.54
CA LEU A 114 8.83 10.40 38.40
C LEU A 114 8.00 9.75 39.52
N HIS A 115 7.21 8.72 39.22
CA HIS A 115 6.44 7.99 40.24
C HIS A 115 7.34 7.16 41.18
N SER A 116 8.52 6.72 40.73
CA SER A 116 9.50 6.02 41.59
C SER A 116 10.33 6.96 42.48
N SER A 117 10.35 8.26 42.17
CA SER A 117 11.09 9.27 42.93
C SER A 117 10.24 10.03 43.95
N GLU A 118 8.92 9.77 44.02
CA GLU A 118 8.02 10.31 45.06
C GLU A 118 7.81 9.38 46.29
N ILE A 119 8.85 8.65 46.72
CA ILE A 119 8.91 8.03 48.06
C ILE A 119 10.32 8.35 48.61
N SER A 120 10.55 9.32 49.51
CA SER A 120 10.02 9.42 50.88
C SER A 120 10.37 10.78 51.52
N PRO A 121 9.40 11.59 52.01
CA PRO A 121 9.67 12.64 52.99
C PRO A 121 9.63 12.04 54.41
N ARG A 122 10.57 11.15 54.74
CA ARG A 122 10.83 10.72 56.12
C ARG A 122 12.31 10.40 56.33
N ARG A 123 13.13 11.44 56.49
CA ARG A 123 14.32 11.44 57.36
C ARG A 123 14.70 12.87 57.72
N LEU A 124 13.85 13.51 58.53
CA LEU A 124 14.24 14.66 59.37
C LEU A 124 13.40 14.60 60.65
N GLN A 125 13.57 13.54 61.43
CA GLN A 125 13.35 13.55 62.88
C GLN A 125 14.30 12.53 63.50
N LEU A 126 15.48 13.02 63.89
CA LEU A 126 16.12 12.86 65.21
C LEU A 126 17.55 13.41 65.11
#